data_AF-A0A511MYN0-F1
#
_entry.id   AF-A0A511MYN0-F1
#
_cell.length_a   1.000
_cell.length_b   1.000
_cell.length_c   1.000
_cell.angle_alpha   90.00
_cell.angle_beta   90.00
_cell.angle_gamma   90.00
#
_symmetry.space_group_name_H-M   'P 1'
#
loop_
_entity.id
_entity.type
_entity.pdbx_description
1 polymer ?
#
loop_
_entity_poly.entity_id
_entity_poly.type
_entity_poly.pdbx_seq_one_letter_code
_entity_poly.pdbx_strand_id
1 'polypeptide(L)'
;MLRLLWARNHLKQAVVLLEHPNPALHLHDLRHHLQQSTRHLFPLLSPEAQQAQLFRPWGPWSLILFHFKLGHVRALVLEAEVLLQGKPSAGQVLEAYQSMQQVHLTVGQHLAELGDVELS
;
A
#
# COMPACT_ATOMS: atom_id res chain seq x y z
N MET A 1 -4.08 20.48 -1.30
CA MET A 1 -3.93 20.11 -2.73
C MET A 1 -2.61 19.40 -3.04
N LEU A 2 -1.44 19.95 -2.69
CA LEU A 2 -0.13 19.34 -3.04
C LEU A 2 0.05 17.89 -2.56
N ARG A 3 -0.36 17.58 -1.33
CA ARG A 3 -0.28 16.21 -0.79
C ARG A 3 -1.04 15.18 -1.61
N LEU A 4 -2.27 15.50 -2.02
CA LEU A 4 -3.08 14.61 -2.84
C LEU A 4 -2.45 14.40 -4.23
N LEU A 5 -1.86 15.45 -4.81
CA LEU A 5 -1.11 15.34 -6.07
C LEU A 5 0.08 14.40 -5.93
N TRP A 6 0.88 14.53 -4.87
CA TRP A 6 2.02 13.63 -4.62
C TRP A 6 1.60 12.19 -4.34
N ALA A 7 0.53 11.99 -3.56
CA ALA A 7 -0.04 10.68 -3.34
C ALA A 7 -0.41 10.00 -4.67
N ARG A 8 -1.15 10.70 -5.53
CA ARG A 8 -1.51 10.22 -6.87
C ARG A 8 -0.29 9.92 -7.73
N ASN A 9 0.72 10.79 -7.71
CA ASN A 9 1.92 10.58 -8.50
C ASN A 9 2.62 9.29 -8.09
N HIS A 10 2.82 9.07 -6.79
CA HIS A 10 3.42 7.83 -6.30
C HIS A 10 2.56 6.59 -6.61
N LEU A 11 1.24 6.70 -6.45
CA LEU A 11 0.34 5.60 -6.76
C LEU A 11 0.35 5.24 -8.26
N LYS A 12 0.42 6.24 -9.14
CA LYS A 12 0.59 6.04 -10.58
C LYS A 12 1.91 5.34 -10.91
N GLN A 13 3.02 5.72 -10.25
CA GLN A 13 4.29 5.00 -10.42
C GLN A 13 4.16 3.54 -9.95
N ALA A 14 3.48 3.29 -8.83
CA ALA A 14 3.21 1.93 -8.36
C ALA A 14 2.40 1.10 -9.37
N VAL A 15 1.39 1.69 -10.01
CA VAL A 15 0.62 1.04 -11.09
C VAL A 15 1.53 0.68 -12.27
N VAL A 16 2.36 1.61 -12.75
CA VAL A 16 3.32 1.36 -13.84
C VAL A 16 4.28 0.21 -13.51
N LEU A 17 4.81 0.16 -12.29
CA LEU A 17 5.68 -0.94 -11.84
C LEU A 17 4.96 -2.29 -11.80
N LEU A 18 3.67 -2.29 -11.44
CA LEU A 18 2.83 -3.49 -11.42
C LEU A 18 2.45 -4.00 -12.81
N GLU A 19 2.43 -3.14 -13.82
CA GLU A 19 2.17 -3.49 -15.23
C GLU A 19 3.41 -4.05 -15.94
N HIS A 20 4.60 -3.91 -15.36
CA HIS A 20 5.83 -4.47 -15.91
C HIS A 20 5.71 -6.01 -16.08
N PRO A 21 6.35 -6.63 -17.09
CA PRO A 21 6.30 -8.09 -17.28
C PRO A 21 6.82 -8.88 -16.08
N ASN A 22 7.75 -8.30 -15.33
CA ASN A 22 8.27 -8.86 -14.08
C ASN A 22 8.23 -7.82 -12.95
N PRO A 23 7.09 -7.64 -12.26
CA PRO A 23 6.95 -6.65 -11.19
C PRO A 23 7.82 -6.96 -9.96
N ALA A 24 8.21 -8.23 -9.78
CA ALA A 24 9.01 -8.69 -8.66
C ALA A 24 10.42 -8.05 -8.63
N LEU A 25 10.97 -7.69 -9.80
CA LEU A 25 12.25 -6.97 -9.90
C LEU A 25 12.18 -5.56 -9.31
N HIS A 26 10.97 -4.98 -9.24
CA HIS A 26 10.71 -3.63 -8.76
C HIS A 26 10.04 -3.63 -7.39
N LEU A 27 10.12 -4.73 -6.64
CA LEU A 27 9.42 -4.87 -5.35
C LEU A 27 9.78 -3.76 -4.36
N HIS A 28 11.06 -3.37 -4.34
CA HIS A 28 11.55 -2.28 -3.49
C HIS A 28 10.91 -0.94 -3.87
N ASP A 29 10.91 -0.60 -5.16
CA ASP A 29 10.39 0.66 -5.68
C ASP A 29 8.87 0.73 -5.53
N LEU A 30 8.18 -0.39 -5.77
CA LEU A 30 6.75 -0.52 -5.57
C LEU A 30 6.39 -0.26 -4.10
N ARG A 31 7.09 -0.90 -3.16
CA ARG A 31 6.92 -0.65 -1.73
C ARG A 31 7.17 0.81 -1.40
N HIS A 32 8.26 1.38 -1.90
CA HIS A 32 8.61 2.78 -1.65
C HIS A 32 7.51 3.74 -2.10
N HIS A 33 6.99 3.58 -3.31
CA HIS A 33 5.93 4.44 -3.83
C HIS A 33 4.63 4.30 -3.05
N LEU A 34 4.21 3.09 -2.72
CA LEU A 34 3.00 2.90 -1.90
C LEU A 34 3.16 3.45 -0.48
N GLN A 35 4.37 3.37 0.10
CA GLN A 35 4.70 4.02 1.37
C GLN A 35 4.63 5.54 1.28
N GLN A 36 5.18 6.15 0.22
CA GLN A 36 5.10 7.61 0.07
C GLN A 36 3.66 8.06 -0.17
N SER A 37 2.88 7.32 -0.96
CA SER A 37 1.47 7.61 -1.17
C SER A 37 0.68 7.60 0.14
N THR A 38 0.83 6.56 0.97
CA THR A 38 0.19 6.50 2.29
C THR A 38 0.63 7.62 3.21
N ARG A 39 1.93 7.98 3.22
CA ARG A 39 2.45 9.11 4.00
C ARG A 39 1.82 10.44 3.59
N HIS A 40 1.53 10.64 2.31
CA HIS A 40 0.90 11.87 1.83
C HIS A 40 -0.62 11.90 2.08
N LEU A 41 -1.29 10.75 2.09
CA LEU A 41 -2.73 10.65 2.35
C LEU A 41 -3.07 10.70 3.84
N PHE A 42 -2.20 10.21 4.73
CA PHE A 42 -2.48 10.17 6.17
C PHE A 42 -2.93 11.53 6.74
N PRO A 43 -2.27 12.67 6.45
CA PRO A 43 -2.71 13.97 6.96
C PRO A 43 -3.99 14.53 6.30
N LEU A 44 -4.51 13.86 5.27
CA LEU A 44 -5.76 14.21 4.60
C LEU A 44 -6.97 13.46 5.18
N LEU A 45 -6.73 12.45 6.02
CA LEU A 45 -7.78 11.74 6.74
C LEU A 45 -8.40 12.63 7.80
N SER A 46 -9.68 12.37 8.16
CA SER A 46 -10.28 13.05 9.31
C SER A 46 -9.54 12.69 10.61
N PRO A 47 -9.59 13.54 11.65
CA PRO A 47 -8.93 13.25 12.92
C PRO A 47 -9.35 11.90 13.53
N GLU A 48 -10.64 11.56 13.44
CA GLU A 48 -11.20 10.31 13.94
C GLU A 48 -10.65 9.12 13.16
N ALA A 49 -10.56 9.25 11.83
CA ALA A 49 -9.97 8.22 10.99
C ALA A 49 -8.48 8.03 11.31
N GLN A 50 -7.71 9.12 11.51
CA GLN A 50 -6.29 9.05 11.88
C GLN A 50 -6.09 8.32 13.21
N GLN A 51 -6.93 8.60 14.22
CA GLN A 51 -6.89 7.93 15.52
C GLN A 51 -7.26 6.44 15.42
N ALA A 52 -8.20 6.09 14.55
CA ALA A 52 -8.59 4.71 14.32
C ALA A 52 -7.54 3.90 13.53
N GLN A 53 -6.63 4.55 12.81
CA GLN A 53 -5.57 3.86 12.07
C GLN A 53 -4.40 3.50 12.99
N LEU A 54 -4.16 2.20 13.17
CA LEU A 54 -2.94 1.72 13.81
C LEU A 54 -1.75 1.99 12.88
N PHE A 55 -0.81 2.83 13.32
CA PHE A 55 0.43 3.05 12.58
C PHE A 55 1.26 1.76 12.58
N ARG A 56 1.33 1.10 11.42
CA ARG A 56 2.26 0.00 11.17
C ARG A 56 3.46 0.55 10.40
N PRO A 57 4.69 0.45 10.92
CA PRO A 57 5.87 0.85 10.17
C PRO A 57 6.00 -0.03 8.91
N TRP A 58 6.33 0.59 7.78
CA TRP A 58 6.50 -0.11 6.53
C TRP A 58 7.80 -0.95 6.53
N GLY A 59 7.67 -2.21 6.91
CA GLY A 59 8.75 -3.20 6.95
C GLY A 59 9.16 -3.75 5.57
N PRO A 60 10.15 -4.66 5.54
CA PRO A 60 10.54 -5.37 4.31
C PRO A 60 9.37 -6.19 3.76
N TRP A 61 9.36 -6.35 2.43
CA TRP A 61 8.34 -7.10 1.71
C TRP A 61 8.86 -8.47 1.29
N SER A 62 8.05 -9.51 1.48
CA SER A 62 8.38 -10.87 1.05
C SER A 62 8.16 -11.01 -0.45
N LEU A 63 9.23 -11.35 -1.18
CA LEU A 63 9.14 -11.65 -2.61
C LEU A 63 8.19 -12.82 -2.89
N ILE A 64 8.21 -13.84 -2.02
CA ILE A 64 7.37 -15.03 -2.16
C ILE A 64 5.89 -14.65 -1.99
N LEU A 65 5.55 -13.91 -0.92
CA LEU A 65 4.16 -13.47 -0.71
C LEU A 65 3.71 -12.53 -1.81
N PHE A 66 4.57 -11.62 -2.26
CA PHE A 66 4.27 -10.74 -3.38
C PHE A 66 3.91 -11.53 -4.64
N HIS A 67 4.70 -12.55 -4.98
CA HIS A 67 4.45 -13.38 -6.16
C HIS A 67 3.08 -14.07 -6.08
N PHE A 68 2.77 -14.73 -4.95
CA PHE A 68 1.49 -15.43 -4.77
C PHE A 68 0.28 -14.49 -4.63
N LYS A 69 0.51 -13.26 -4.17
CA LYS A 69 -0.56 -12.27 -3.93
C LYS A 69 -0.61 -11.18 -5.01
N LEU A 70 0.16 -11.31 -6.10
CA LEU A 70 0.30 -10.26 -7.12
C LEU A 70 -1.06 -9.78 -7.67
N GLY A 71 -1.98 -10.71 -7.97
CA GLY A 71 -3.31 -10.35 -8.45
C GLY A 71 -4.11 -9.51 -7.45
N HIS A 72 -4.05 -9.87 -6.17
CA HIS A 72 -4.71 -9.12 -5.10
C HIS A 72 -4.06 -7.75 -4.88
N VAL A 73 -2.73 -7.69 -4.88
CA VAL A 73 -1.98 -6.43 -4.79
C VAL A 73 -2.35 -5.49 -5.93
N ARG A 74 -2.40 -6.00 -7.18
CA ARG A 74 -2.83 -5.22 -8.34
C ARG A 74 -4.24 -4.65 -8.16
N ALA A 75 -5.19 -5.48 -7.72
CA ALA A 75 -6.57 -5.05 -7.51
C ALA A 75 -6.65 -3.88 -6.51
N LEU A 76 -6.02 -4.02 -5.35
CA LEU A 76 -6.03 -2.98 -4.31
C LEU A 76 -5.34 -1.67 -4.74
N VAL A 77 -4.23 -1.77 -5.47
CA VAL A 77 -3.50 -0.58 -5.95
C VAL A 77 -4.28 0.16 -7.03
N LEU A 78 -4.91 -0.56 -7.96
CA LEU A 78 -5.77 0.03 -8.99
C LEU A 78 -7.04 0.65 -8.39
N GLU A 79 -7.67 -0.03 -7.44
CA GLU A 79 -8.83 0.49 -6.70
C GLU A 79 -8.48 1.81 -6.00
N ALA A 80 -7.36 1.84 -5.28
CA ALA A 80 -6.87 3.08 -4.66
C ALA A 80 -6.62 4.19 -5.69
N GLU A 81 -6.10 3.85 -6.87
CA GLU A 81 -5.85 4.85 -7.92
C GLU A 81 -7.17 5.47 -8.40
N VAL A 82 -8.17 4.63 -8.69
CA VAL A 82 -9.52 5.03 -9.11
C VAL A 82 -10.20 5.90 -8.04
N LEU A 83 -10.16 5.47 -6.77
CA LEU A 83 -10.74 6.20 -5.65
C LEU A 83 -10.17 7.62 -5.52
N LEU A 84 -8.89 7.79 -5.83
CA LEU A 84 -8.23 9.08 -5.73
C LEU A 84 -8.39 9.95 -6.98
N GLN A 85 -9.10 9.55 -8.03
CA GLN A 85 -9.27 10.39 -9.22
C GLN A 85 -10.15 11.63 -8.96
N GLY A 86 -10.00 12.67 -9.79
CA GLY A 86 -10.84 13.88 -9.73
C GLY A 86 -10.78 14.65 -8.40
N LYS A 87 -11.91 14.75 -7.71
CA LYS A 87 -12.04 15.38 -6.37
C LYS A 87 -12.59 14.34 -5.38
N PRO A 88 -11.73 13.54 -4.73
CA PRO A 88 -12.17 12.46 -3.86
C PRO A 88 -12.83 13.02 -2.59
N SER A 89 -13.85 12.31 -2.11
CA SER A 89 -14.45 12.54 -0.80
C SER A 89 -13.51 12.07 0.31
N ALA A 90 -13.78 12.48 1.56
CA ALA A 90 -13.00 12.01 2.71
C ALA A 90 -13.06 10.47 2.87
N GLY A 91 -14.21 9.85 2.56
CA GLY A 91 -14.36 8.40 2.56
C GLY A 91 -13.47 7.72 1.52
N GLN A 92 -13.43 8.25 0.30
CA GLN A 92 -12.57 7.70 -0.77
C GLN A 92 -11.08 7.83 -0.45
N VAL A 93 -10.66 8.92 0.22
CA VAL A 93 -9.28 9.07 0.69
C VAL A 93 -8.95 8.01 1.75
N LEU A 94 -9.88 7.73 2.66
CA LEU A 94 -9.73 6.69 3.69
C LEU A 94 -9.65 5.29 3.06
N GLU A 95 -10.55 4.95 2.15
CA GLU A 95 -10.57 3.66 1.46
C GLU A 95 -9.29 3.43 0.64
N ALA A 96 -8.81 4.46 -0.06
CA ALA A 96 -7.54 4.39 -0.78
C ALA A 96 -6.35 4.19 0.16
N TYR A 97 -6.33 4.91 1.30
CA TYR A 97 -5.32 4.72 2.34
C TYR A 97 -5.32 3.28 2.87
N GLN A 98 -6.50 2.75 3.20
CA GLN A 98 -6.68 1.39 3.72
C GLN A 98 -6.26 0.33 2.69
N SER A 99 -6.57 0.53 1.41
CA SER A 99 -6.16 -0.38 0.34
C SER A 99 -4.65 -0.54 0.27
N MET A 100 -3.88 0.55 0.37
CA MET A 100 -2.41 0.47 0.38
C MET A 100 -1.86 -0.12 1.69
N GLN A 101 -2.52 0.12 2.82
CA GLN A 101 -2.17 -0.55 4.08
C GLN A 101 -2.42 -2.05 3.98
N GLN A 102 -3.52 -2.47 3.34
CA GLN A 102 -3.83 -3.88 3.12
C GLN A 102 -2.78 -4.55 2.21
N VAL A 103 -2.29 -3.85 1.18
CA VAL A 103 -1.14 -4.31 0.38
C VAL A 103 0.08 -4.49 1.27
N HIS A 104 0.39 -3.49 2.10
CA HIS A 104 1.54 -3.57 3.02
C HIS A 104 1.43 -4.76 3.97
N LEU A 105 0.25 -5.03 4.54
CA LEU A 105 0.02 -6.18 5.41
C LEU A 105 0.13 -7.51 4.65
N THR A 106 -0.46 -7.58 3.45
CA THR A 106 -0.47 -8.80 2.62
C THR A 106 0.95 -9.24 2.23
N VAL A 107 1.83 -8.28 1.93
CA VAL A 107 3.17 -8.56 1.40
C VAL A 107 4.27 -8.43 2.48
N GLY A 108 4.03 -7.57 3.48
CA GLY A 108 4.94 -7.26 4.58
C GLY A 108 4.75 -8.13 5.82
N GLN A 109 3.79 -9.05 5.85
CA GLN A 109 3.73 -10.09 6.88
C GLN A 109 4.96 -11.01 6.76
N HIS A 110 6.02 -10.69 7.49
CA HIS A 110 7.07 -11.64 7.84
C HIS A 110 6.77 -12.22 9.23
N LEU A 111 6.40 -13.50 9.25
CA LEU A 111 6.95 -14.52 10.15
C LEU A 111 7.01 -14.21 11.67
N ALA A 112 6.04 -13.50 12.24
CA ALA A 112 5.83 -13.63 13.70
C ALA A 112 5.24 -15.01 14.05
N GLU A 113 4.60 -15.69 13.09
CA GLU A 113 3.94 -16.99 13.28
C GLU A 113 4.82 -18.20 12.91
N LEU A 114 5.98 -17.98 12.26
CA LEU A 114 6.93 -19.07 11.92
C LEU A 114 8.16 -19.08 12.83
N GLY A 115 8.19 -18.23 13.86
CA GLY A 115 9.19 -18.28 14.95
C GLY A 115 8.77 -19.10 16.16
N ASP A 116 7.51 -19.58 16.21
CA ASP A 116 6.98 -20.43 17.29
C ASP A 116 6.91 -21.92 16.90
N VAL A 117 7.48 -22.30 15.74
CA VAL A 117 7.55 -23.69 15.30
C VAL A 117 9.01 -24.16 15.34
N GLU A 118 9.31 -24.93 16.39
CA GLU A 118 10.50 -25.77 16.67
C GLU A 118 11.73 -25.04 17.25
N LEU A 119 12.23 -25.40 18.45
CA LEU A 119 12.69 -26.75 18.83
C LEU A 119 12.20 -27.17 20.24
N SER A 120 11.35 -28.20 20.31
CA SER A 120 11.13 -29.04 21.49
C SER A 120 11.76 -30.42 21.26
#